data_AF-A0A7W8ZQH7-F1
#
_entry.id   AF-A0A7W8ZQH7-F1
#
_cell.length_a   1.000
_cell.length_b   1.000
_cell.length_c   1.000
_cell.angle_alpha   90.00
_cell.angle_beta   90.00
_cell.angle_gamma   90.00
#
_symmetry.space_group_name_H-M   'P 1'
#
loop_
_entity.id
_entity.type
_entity.pdbx_description
1 polymer ?
#
loop_
_entity_poly.entity_id
_entity_poly.type
_entity_poly.pdbx_seq_one_letter_code
_entity_poly.pdbx_strand_id
1 'polypeptide(L)'
;MATLEDFDFESFKKEAIAGLYSGKKMTGTDGVLAPMMKHFLESKMTGELEHHIAESKLAGQPNRKNGKSKKTVRSLNSGEFELETGRDRLSTFEPKVVPKRQLIITEELEGNILSMYAMGMSTRAMRDYMLEMYAMEISPAEISRITDSVLPAVQEWRNRPLEAV
;
A
#
# COMPACT_ATOMS: atom_id res chain seq x y z
N MET A 1 -21.31 18.55 5.87
CA MET A 1 -20.35 18.17 4.82
C MET A 1 -18.98 18.40 5.40
N ALA A 2 -18.25 17.33 5.76
CA ALA A 2 -16.86 17.48 6.16
C ALA A 2 -16.05 17.65 4.87
N THR A 3 -15.74 18.90 4.56
CA THR A 3 -14.79 19.26 3.51
C THR A 3 -13.48 18.57 3.83
N LEU A 4 -12.96 17.75 2.90
CA LEU A 4 -11.53 17.51 2.85
C LEU A 4 -10.89 18.90 2.88
N GLU A 5 -10.02 19.18 3.85
CA GLU A 5 -9.18 20.38 3.78
C GLU A 5 -8.53 20.36 2.39
N ASP A 6 -8.76 21.43 1.63
CA ASP A 6 -8.27 21.53 0.27
C ASP A 6 -6.74 21.41 0.34
N PHE A 7 -6.19 20.35 -0.24
CA PHE A 7 -4.76 20.13 -0.20
C PHE A 7 -4.09 21.26 -0.99
N ASP A 8 -3.46 22.18 -0.29
CA ASP A 8 -2.82 23.34 -0.92
C ASP A 8 -1.52 22.89 -1.60
N PHE A 9 -1.65 22.56 -2.89
CA PHE A 9 -0.55 22.14 -3.75
C PHE A 9 0.56 23.18 -3.86
N GLU A 10 0.25 24.47 -3.76
CA GLU A 10 1.27 25.53 -3.86
C GLU A 10 2.09 25.64 -2.58
N SER A 11 1.44 25.52 -1.41
CA SER A 11 2.15 25.41 -0.13
C SER A 11 3.01 24.15 -0.07
N PHE A 12 2.45 23.00 -0.48
CA PHE A 12 3.15 21.73 -0.52
C PHE A 12 4.35 21.81 -1.45
N LYS A 13 4.22 22.40 -2.64
CA LYS A 13 5.33 22.56 -3.59
C LYS A 13 6.47 23.39 -2.98
N LYS A 14 6.15 24.49 -2.29
CA LYS A 14 7.17 25.32 -1.62
C LYS A 14 7.88 24.55 -0.51
N GLU A 15 7.13 23.86 0.33
CA GLU A 15 7.68 23.06 1.42
C GLU A 15 8.50 21.87 0.88
N ALA A 16 8.03 21.23 -0.18
CA ALA A 16 8.71 20.14 -0.85
C ALA A 16 10.05 20.56 -1.42
N ILE A 17 10.09 21.69 -2.12
CA ILE A 17 11.32 22.26 -2.69
C ILE A 17 12.30 22.64 -1.56
N ALA A 18 11.83 23.27 -0.49
CA ALA A 18 12.65 23.58 0.68
C ALA A 18 13.18 22.32 1.39
N GLY A 19 12.35 21.27 1.46
CA GLY A 19 12.70 19.94 1.96
C GLY A 19 13.84 19.31 1.16
N LEU A 20 13.78 19.41 -0.17
CA LEU A 20 14.84 18.91 -1.04
C LEU A 20 16.15 19.69 -0.87
N TYR A 21 16.07 21.02 -0.76
CA TYR A 21 17.26 21.84 -0.49
C TYR A 21 17.87 21.59 0.89
N SER A 22 17.07 21.18 1.88
CA SER A 22 17.54 20.80 3.22
C SER A 22 18.04 19.35 3.32
N GLY A 23 18.05 18.60 2.22
CA GLY A 23 18.57 17.24 2.16
C GLY A 23 17.58 16.16 2.61
N LYS A 24 16.29 16.48 2.75
CA LYS A 24 15.27 15.43 2.95
C LYS A 24 15.23 14.53 1.72
N LYS A 25 15.03 13.22 1.96
CA LYS A 25 14.85 12.26 0.88
C LYS A 25 13.56 12.56 0.11
N MET A 26 13.58 12.34 -1.20
CA MET A 26 12.38 12.47 -2.04
C MET A 26 11.35 11.38 -1.69
N THR A 27 11.85 10.20 -1.33
CA THR A 27 11.12 8.96 -1.03
C THR A 27 11.37 8.50 0.41
N GLY A 28 10.55 7.58 0.92
CA GLY A 28 10.64 7.03 2.29
C GLY A 28 9.64 7.64 3.27
N THR A 29 9.68 7.19 4.53
CA THR A 29 8.72 7.50 5.61
C THR A 29 8.51 9.00 5.84
N ASP A 30 9.60 9.75 5.90
CA ASP A 30 9.61 11.22 6.00
C ASP A 30 9.92 11.89 4.66
N GLY A 31 9.64 11.17 3.57
CA GLY A 31 9.89 11.62 2.21
C GLY A 31 8.99 12.79 1.84
N VAL A 32 9.54 13.71 1.07
CA VAL A 32 8.84 14.92 0.61
C VAL A 32 7.53 14.59 -0.13
N LEU A 33 7.46 13.45 -0.82
CA LEU A 33 6.28 13.03 -1.60
C LEU A 33 5.22 12.26 -0.80
N ALA A 34 5.53 11.81 0.42
CA ALA A 34 4.61 10.98 1.20
C ALA A 34 3.24 11.65 1.47
N PRO A 35 3.17 12.96 1.83
CA PRO A 35 1.89 13.65 2.03
C PRO A 35 1.01 13.70 0.78
N MET A 36 1.63 13.87 -0.40
CA MET A 36 0.93 13.90 -1.68
C MET A 36 0.35 12.52 -2.03
N MET A 37 1.12 11.45 -1.82
CA MET A 37 0.64 10.08 -2.03
C MET A 37 -0.53 9.74 -1.11
N LYS A 38 -0.42 10.12 0.18
CA LYS A 38 -1.50 9.99 1.15
C LYS A 38 -2.77 10.68 0.65
N HIS A 39 -2.67 11.96 0.28
CA HIS A 39 -3.82 12.73 -0.20
C HIS A 39 -4.48 12.10 -1.43
N PHE A 40 -3.68 11.61 -2.40
CA PHE A 40 -4.19 10.96 -3.59
C PHE A 40 -4.99 9.68 -3.27
N LEU A 41 -4.43 8.83 -2.40
CA LEU A 41 -5.09 7.58 -1.98
C LEU A 41 -6.36 7.85 -1.18
N GLU A 42 -6.34 8.78 -0.22
CA GLU A 42 -7.50 9.14 0.58
C GLU A 42 -8.63 9.74 -0.27
N SER A 43 -8.28 10.61 -1.21
CA SER A 43 -9.24 11.21 -2.16
C SER A 43 -9.88 10.15 -3.03
N LYS A 44 -9.07 9.23 -3.59
CA LYS A 44 -9.59 8.16 -4.43
C LYS A 44 -10.50 7.21 -3.65
N MET A 45 -10.10 6.79 -2.45
CA MET A 45 -10.92 5.92 -1.60
C MET A 45 -12.21 6.60 -1.12
N THR A 46 -12.18 7.92 -0.88
CA THR A 46 -13.37 8.69 -0.56
C THR A 46 -14.36 8.69 -1.73
N GLY A 47 -13.86 8.85 -2.96
CA GLY A 47 -14.67 8.74 -4.17
C GLY A 47 -15.29 7.34 -4.36
N GLU A 48 -14.53 6.28 -4.11
CA GLU A 48 -15.05 4.91 -4.15
C GLU A 48 -16.19 4.69 -3.13
N LEU A 49 -16.02 5.18 -1.90
CA LEU A 49 -17.04 5.08 -0.86
C LEU A 49 -18.31 5.84 -1.22
N GLU A 50 -18.18 7.03 -1.80
CA GLU A 50 -19.33 7.84 -2.24
C GLU A 50 -20.11 7.15 -3.34
N HIS A 51 -19.40 6.57 -4.31
CA HIS A 51 -19.99 5.77 -5.37
C HIS A 51 -20.75 4.56 -4.80
N HIS A 52 -20.13 3.79 -3.90
CA HIS A 52 -20.77 2.64 -3.24
C HIS A 52 -22.04 3.01 -2.48
N ILE A 53 -22.04 4.15 -1.78
CA ILE A 53 -23.22 4.65 -1.06
C ILE A 53 -24.31 5.08 -2.03
N ALA A 54 -23.97 5.72 -3.15
CA ALA A 54 -24.93 6.09 -4.18
C ALA A 54 -25.61 4.84 -4.77
N GLU A 55 -24.84 3.81 -5.12
CA GLU A 55 -25.36 2.53 -5.61
C GLU A 55 -26.25 1.83 -4.58
N SER A 56 -25.83 1.80 -3.30
CA SER A 56 -26.64 1.22 -2.22
C SER A 56 -28.00 1.91 -2.09
N LYS A 57 -28.05 3.24 -2.26
CA LYS A 57 -29.30 4.01 -2.22
C LYS A 57 -30.20 3.71 -3.43
N LEU A 58 -29.62 3.59 -4.62
CA LEU A 58 -30.33 3.17 -5.83
C LEU A 58 -30.93 1.76 -5.66
N ALA A 59 -30.23 0.86 -4.97
CA ALA A 59 -30.71 -0.46 -4.62
C ALA A 59 -31.73 -0.50 -3.45
N GLY A 60 -32.16 0.65 -2.93
CA GLY A 60 -33.11 0.75 -1.83
C GLY A 60 -32.54 0.39 -0.44
N GLN A 61 -31.22 0.23 -0.31
CA GLN A 61 -30.58 -0.06 0.97
C GLN A 61 -30.29 1.22 1.76
N PRO A 62 -30.60 1.28 3.06
CA PRO A 62 -30.35 2.46 3.90
C PRO A 62 -28.87 2.57 4.33
N ASN A 63 -27.95 2.63 3.35
CA ASN A 63 -26.52 2.75 3.62
C ASN A 63 -26.09 4.23 3.76
N ARG A 64 -25.09 4.47 4.62
CA ARG A 64 -24.54 5.80 4.92
C ARG A 64 -23.09 5.72 5.40
N LYS A 65 -22.35 6.82 5.35
CA LYS A 65 -21.00 6.93 5.93
C LYS A 65 -21.07 6.72 7.46
N ASN A 66 -20.11 5.98 8.02
CA ASN A 66 -20.02 5.65 9.44
C ASN A 66 -18.60 5.87 9.98
N GLY A 67 -18.16 7.14 9.95
CA GLY A 67 -16.83 7.54 10.44
C GLY A 67 -15.69 7.15 9.51
N LYS A 68 -14.47 7.26 10.06
CA LYS A 68 -13.21 6.92 9.39
C LYS A 68 -12.43 5.90 10.21
N SER A 69 -11.62 5.09 9.54
CA SER A 69 -10.62 4.21 10.14
C SER A 69 -9.23 4.56 9.64
N LYS A 70 -8.26 4.48 10.55
CA LYS A 70 -6.84 4.64 10.25
C LYS A 70 -6.21 3.29 9.95
N LYS A 71 -5.32 3.24 8.96
CA LYS A 71 -4.43 2.10 8.73
C LYS A 71 -3.05 2.61 8.33
N THR A 72 -2.02 2.03 8.91
CA THR A 72 -0.63 2.30 8.53
C THR A 72 -0.29 1.45 7.32
N VAL A 73 0.09 2.09 6.22
CA VAL A 73 0.41 1.43 4.96
C VAL A 73 1.86 1.68 4.57
N ARG A 74 2.44 0.71 3.87
CA ARG A 74 3.84 0.68 3.45
C ARG A 74 3.88 0.66 1.92
N SER A 75 4.67 1.55 1.36
CA SER A 75 4.92 1.68 -0.08
C SER A 75 6.43 1.75 -0.32
N LEU A 76 6.92 1.09 -1.37
CA LEU A 76 8.34 1.11 -1.74
C LEU A 76 8.88 2.55 -1.91
N ASN A 77 8.08 3.45 -2.50
CA ASN A 77 8.54 4.81 -2.83
C ASN A 77 8.21 5.84 -1.75
N SER A 78 7.19 5.60 -0.94
CA SER A 78 6.71 6.58 0.05
C SER A 78 6.94 6.13 1.49
N GLY A 79 7.62 5.00 1.70
CA GLY A 79 7.83 4.41 3.01
C GLY A 79 6.53 4.06 3.71
N GLU A 80 6.51 4.21 5.03
CA GLU A 80 5.36 4.00 5.90
C GLU A 80 4.61 5.31 6.18
N PHE A 81 3.29 5.31 5.98
CA PHE A 81 2.44 6.46 6.31
C PHE A 81 1.05 6.01 6.80
N GLU A 82 0.39 6.87 7.60
CA GLU A 82 -0.97 6.63 8.07
C GLU A 82 -2.00 7.10 7.04
N LEU A 83 -2.88 6.18 6.63
CA LEU A 83 -3.99 6.42 5.71
C LEU A 83 -5.32 6.46 6.47
N GLU A 84 -6.10 7.52 6.25
CA GLU A 84 -7.47 7.64 6.75
C GLU A 84 -8.49 7.23 5.69
N THR A 85 -9.34 6.26 6.04
CA THR A 85 -10.28 5.66 5.10
C THR A 85 -11.70 5.73 5.64
N GLY A 86 -12.66 6.16 4.84
CA GLY A 86 -14.06 6.17 5.25
C GLY A 86 -14.64 4.75 5.32
N ARG A 87 -15.66 4.56 6.16
CA ARG A 87 -16.42 3.30 6.26
C ARG A 87 -17.90 3.52 6.00
N ASP A 88 -18.59 2.48 5.52
CA ASP A 88 -20.04 2.47 5.40
C ASP A 88 -20.70 1.86 6.65
N ARG A 89 -22.00 2.13 6.85
CA ARG A 89 -22.75 1.68 8.02
C ARG A 89 -23.04 0.19 7.97
N LEU A 90 -23.27 -0.36 6.77
CA LEU A 90 -23.57 -1.77 6.56
C LEU A 90 -22.33 -2.65 6.48
N SER A 91 -21.12 -2.05 6.49
CA SER A 91 -19.83 -2.74 6.34
C SER A 91 -19.71 -3.54 5.03
N THR A 92 -20.47 -3.17 4.00
CA THR A 92 -20.47 -3.85 2.69
C THR A 92 -19.48 -3.27 1.71
N PHE A 93 -18.90 -2.10 2.01
CA PHE A 93 -17.92 -1.46 1.13
C PHE A 93 -16.59 -2.20 1.15
N GLU A 94 -16.08 -2.60 -0.02
CA GLU A 94 -14.74 -3.13 -0.22
C GLU A 94 -13.93 -2.17 -1.11
N PRO A 95 -12.94 -1.45 -0.56
CA PRO A 95 -12.10 -0.56 -1.35
C PRO A 95 -11.25 -1.33 -2.35
N LYS A 96 -11.14 -0.82 -3.58
CA LYS A 96 -10.37 -1.49 -4.65
C LYS A 96 -8.92 -1.05 -4.67
N VAL A 97 -8.65 0.23 -4.43
CA VAL A 97 -7.30 0.80 -4.50
C VAL A 97 -6.38 0.29 -3.39
N VAL A 98 -6.85 0.28 -2.15
CA VAL A 98 -6.15 -0.39 -1.05
C VAL A 98 -7.14 -1.26 -0.28
N PRO A 99 -7.19 -2.58 -0.59
CA PRO A 99 -8.04 -3.56 0.06
C PRO A 99 -8.01 -3.53 1.59
N LYS A 100 -9.05 -4.11 2.20
CA LYS A 100 -9.11 -4.26 3.66
C LYS A 100 -7.95 -5.14 4.13
N ARG A 101 -7.31 -4.72 5.23
CA ARG A 101 -6.16 -5.40 5.88
C ARG A 101 -4.89 -5.50 5.02
N GLN A 102 -4.89 -5.01 3.78
CA GLN A 102 -3.67 -4.87 3.00
C GLN A 102 -2.86 -3.70 3.55
N LEU A 103 -1.64 -4.00 4.01
CA LEU A 103 -0.69 -3.03 4.58
C LEU A 103 0.42 -2.68 3.59
N ILE A 104 0.72 -3.55 2.62
CA ILE A 104 1.75 -3.33 1.59
C ILE A 104 1.04 -2.95 0.29
N ILE A 105 1.33 -1.78 -0.25
CA ILE A 105 0.63 -1.24 -1.42
C ILE A 105 1.23 -1.74 -2.75
N THR A 106 2.51 -2.09 -2.76
CA THR A 106 3.25 -2.40 -4.00
C THR A 106 3.47 -3.90 -4.18
N GLU A 107 2.88 -4.49 -5.24
CA GLU A 107 3.11 -5.89 -5.67
C GLU A 107 4.58 -6.14 -6.03
N GLU A 108 5.29 -5.11 -6.51
CA GLU A 108 6.71 -5.16 -6.85
C GLU A 108 7.60 -5.60 -5.68
N LEU A 109 7.17 -5.39 -4.44
CA LEU A 109 7.94 -5.77 -3.26
C LEU A 109 8.12 -7.29 -3.19
N GLU A 110 7.08 -8.06 -3.48
CA GLU A 110 7.13 -9.51 -3.43
C GLU A 110 8.09 -10.06 -4.48
N GLY A 111 8.04 -9.50 -5.70
CA GLY A 111 8.99 -9.83 -6.77
C GLY A 111 10.44 -9.53 -6.39
N ASN A 112 10.71 -8.39 -5.76
CA ASN A 112 12.04 -8.03 -5.27
C ASN A 112 12.52 -8.96 -4.14
N ILE A 113 11.62 -9.37 -3.24
CA ILE A 113 11.96 -10.32 -2.18
C ILE A 113 12.30 -11.69 -2.77
N LEU A 114 11.51 -12.16 -3.74
CA LEU A 114 11.77 -13.42 -4.43
C LEU A 114 13.10 -13.38 -5.21
N SER A 115 13.42 -12.27 -5.87
CA SER A 115 14.68 -12.13 -6.60
C SER A 115 15.89 -12.13 -5.66
N MET A 116 15.82 -11.40 -4.54
CA MET A 116 16.87 -11.42 -3.51
C MET A 116 17.05 -12.82 -2.90
N TYR A 117 15.96 -13.52 -2.63
CA TYR A 117 16.02 -14.90 -2.13
C TYR A 117 16.64 -15.83 -3.17
N ALA A 118 16.28 -15.69 -4.46
CA ALA A 118 16.88 -16.44 -5.55
C ALA A 118 18.39 -16.14 -5.74
N MET A 119 18.83 -14.93 -5.43
CA MET A 119 20.26 -14.55 -5.39
C MET A 119 21.01 -15.09 -4.16
N GLY A 120 20.32 -15.78 -3.24
CA GLY A 120 20.92 -16.39 -2.06
C GLY A 120 21.07 -15.44 -0.87
N MET A 121 20.37 -14.29 -0.86
CA MET A 121 20.38 -13.40 0.29
C MET A 121 19.63 -14.02 1.47
N SER A 122 20.17 -13.88 2.68
CA SER A 122 19.47 -14.32 3.90
C SER A 122 18.26 -13.42 4.20
N THR A 123 17.25 -13.96 4.89
CA THR A 123 16.06 -13.18 5.30
C THR A 123 16.39 -11.98 6.19
N ARG A 124 17.48 -12.04 6.96
CA ARG A 124 17.97 -10.88 7.75
C ARG A 124 18.63 -9.83 6.85
N ALA A 125 19.46 -10.25 5.90
CA ALA A 125 20.09 -9.33 4.95
C ALA A 125 19.06 -8.64 4.06
N MET A 126 18.03 -9.38 3.62
CA MET A 126 16.90 -8.81 2.89
C MET A 126 16.15 -7.76 3.72
N ARG A 127 15.87 -8.02 5.00
CA ARG A 127 15.29 -7.01 5.91
C ARG A 127 16.15 -5.75 5.94
N ASP A 128 17.46 -5.90 6.15
CA ASP A 128 18.36 -4.76 6.31
C ASP A 128 18.40 -3.92 5.03
N TYR A 129 18.44 -4.58 3.87
CA TYR A 129 18.34 -3.92 2.56
C TYR A 129 17.00 -3.20 2.36
N MET A 130 15.88 -3.81 2.76
CA MET A 130 14.55 -3.17 2.67
C MET A 130 14.43 -1.93 3.55
N LEU A 131 15.02 -1.98 4.75
CA LEU A 131 15.07 -0.84 5.66
C LEU A 131 15.96 0.28 5.10
N GLU A 132 17.14 -0.05 4.58
CA GLU A 132 18.10 0.94 4.10
C GLU A 132 17.63 1.63 2.80
N MET A 133 17.18 0.84 1.82
CA MET A 133 16.81 1.36 0.50
C MET A 133 15.40 1.95 0.45
N TYR A 134 14.44 1.31 1.14
CA TYR A 134 13.02 1.67 1.04
C TYR A 134 12.44 2.25 2.33
N ALA A 135 13.25 2.42 3.39
CA ALA A 135 12.77 2.84 4.71
C ALA A 135 11.57 1.99 5.19
N MET A 136 11.56 0.71 4.84
CA MET A 136 10.47 -0.20 5.12
C MET A 136 10.91 -1.24 6.14
N GLU A 137 10.29 -1.25 7.31
CA GLU A 137 10.46 -2.33 8.26
C GLU A 137 9.66 -3.56 7.81
N ILE A 138 10.36 -4.65 7.52
CA ILE A 138 9.75 -5.95 7.23
C ILE A 138 10.45 -7.02 8.06
N SER A 139 9.68 -7.82 8.79
CA SER A 139 10.25 -8.87 9.63
C SER A 139 10.80 -10.02 8.77
N PRO A 140 11.84 -10.74 9.23
CA PRO A 140 12.29 -11.95 8.56
C PRO A 140 11.18 -13.02 8.41
N ALA A 141 10.21 -13.03 9.33
CA ALA A 141 9.03 -13.90 9.25
C ALA A 141 8.09 -13.49 8.11
N GLU A 142 7.88 -12.19 7.88
CA GLU A 142 7.13 -11.69 6.72
C GLU A 142 7.82 -12.05 5.41
N ILE A 143 9.14 -11.85 5.33
CA ILE A 143 9.94 -12.26 4.17
C ILE A 143 9.76 -13.77 3.91
N SER A 144 9.84 -14.60 4.95
CA SER A 144 9.65 -16.05 4.82
C SER A 144 8.26 -16.41 4.30
N ARG A 145 7.20 -15.74 4.79
CA ARG A 145 5.83 -15.93 4.28
C ARG A 145 5.70 -15.55 2.81
N ILE A 146 6.38 -14.49 2.36
CA ILE A 146 6.38 -14.07 0.96
C ILE A 146 7.13 -15.10 0.10
N THR A 147 8.26 -15.62 0.55
CA THR A 147 8.97 -16.68 -0.18
C THR A 147 8.22 -18.00 -0.20
N ASP A 148 7.42 -18.30 0.84
CA ASP A 148 6.61 -19.51 0.89
C ASP A 148 5.38 -19.43 -0.03
N SER A 149 4.96 -18.23 -0.44
CA SER A 149 3.79 -18.04 -1.30
C SER A 149 3.94 -18.68 -2.68
N VAL A 150 5.18 -18.87 -3.16
CA VAL A 150 5.48 -19.51 -4.44
C VAL A 150 5.56 -21.04 -4.35
N LEU A 151 5.54 -21.63 -3.16
CA LEU A 151 5.61 -23.09 -2.99
C LEU A 151 4.53 -23.85 -3.79
N PRO A 152 3.26 -23.41 -3.86
CA PRO A 152 2.26 -24.07 -4.70
C PRO A 152 2.64 -24.08 -6.19
N ALA A 153 3.14 -22.96 -6.71
CA ALA A 153 3.60 -22.86 -8.11
C ALA A 153 4.82 -23.77 -8.36
N VAL A 154 5.73 -23.87 -7.39
CA VAL A 154 6.86 -24.82 -7.45
C VAL A 154 6.36 -26.27 -7.50
N GLN A 155 5.33 -26.62 -6.72
CA GLN A 155 4.75 -27.97 -6.75
C GLN A 155 4.07 -28.27 -8.08
N GLU A 156 3.33 -27.30 -8.63
CA GLU A 156 2.73 -27.42 -9.96
C GLU A 156 3.80 -27.64 -11.05
N TRP A 157 4.87 -26.83 -11.02
CA TRP A 157 5.98 -26.98 -11.96
C TRP A 157 6.68 -28.33 -11.83
N ARG A 158 6.85 -28.84 -10.59
CA ARG A 158 7.44 -30.17 -10.35
C ARG A 158 6.57 -31.31 -10.88
N ASN A 159 5.26 -31.15 -10.84
CA ASN A 159 4.29 -32.16 -11.27
C ASN A 159 3.84 -31.98 -12.72
N ARG A 160 4.41 -31.03 -13.47
CA ARG A 160 4.03 -30.76 -14.86
C ARG A 160 4.32 -31.99 -15.73
N PRO A 161 3.41 -32.37 -16.65
CA PRO A 161 3.68 -33.44 -17.60
C PRO A 161 4.86 -33.07 -18.49
N LEU A 162 5.78 -34.01 -18.69
CA LEU A 162 6.87 -33.87 -19.64
C LEU A 162 6.41 -34.31 -21.03
N GLU A 163 7.04 -33.76 -22.07
CA GLU A 163 6.81 -34.25 -23.44
C GLU A 163 7.24 -35.72 -23.55
N ALA A 164 6.46 -36.51 -24.29
CA ALA A 164 6.83 -37.88 -24.60
C ALA A 164 8.06 -37.88 -25.53
N VAL A 165 9.02 -38.75 -25.23
CA VAL A 165 10.24 -38.98 -26.03
C VAL A 165 9.93 -39.76 -27.29
#